data_AF-A0A2M7GSJ9-F1
#
_entry.id   AF-A0A2M7GSJ9-F1
#
_cell.length_a   1.000
_cell.length_b   1.000
_cell.length_c   1.000
_cell.angle_alpha   90.00
_cell.angle_beta   90.00
_cell.angle_gamma   90.00
#
_symmetry.space_group_name_H-M   'P 1'
#
loop_
_entity.id
_entity.type
_entity.pdbx_description
1 polymer ?
#
loop_
_entity_poly.entity_id
_entity_poly.type
_entity_poly.pdbx_seq_one_letter_code
_entity_poly.pdbx_strand_id
1 'polypeptide(L)'
;DQMAQKMAQQFGPQLGLRPGQQGQRGPGRGQDPFGRGSGGAFGSSVDGDVDVPSRMEMRRAREILDELRKRSGERQRPPLERDYIDRLLKQF
;
A
#
# COMPACT_ATOMS: atom_id res chain seq x y z
N ASP A 1 7.44 -58.56 -9.54
CA ASP A 1 7.08 -57.13 -9.76
C ASP A 1 5.95 -56.82 -10.76
N GLN A 2 5.13 -57.78 -11.22
CA GLN A 2 3.94 -57.45 -12.05
C GLN A 2 2.65 -57.25 -11.24
N MET A 3 2.60 -57.77 -10.01
CA MET A 3 1.41 -57.69 -9.14
C MET A 3 1.22 -56.28 -8.55
N ALA A 4 2.31 -55.57 -8.23
CA ALA A 4 2.27 -54.18 -7.75
C ALA A 4 1.70 -53.21 -8.79
N GLN A 5 1.98 -53.46 -10.07
CA GLN A 5 1.53 -52.61 -11.18
C GLN A 5 0.03 -52.74 -11.45
N LYS A 6 -0.53 -53.94 -11.29
CA LYS A 6 -1.99 -54.16 -11.38
C LYS A 6 -2.74 -53.55 -10.19
N MET A 7 -2.15 -53.55 -8.99
CA MET A 7 -2.76 -52.94 -7.82
C MET A 7 -2.81 -51.40 -7.94
N ALA A 8 -1.77 -50.77 -8.48
CA ALA A 8 -1.74 -49.32 -8.74
C ALA A 8 -2.82 -48.88 -9.76
N GLN A 9 -3.14 -49.71 -10.76
CA GLN A 9 -4.19 -49.41 -11.74
C GLN A 9 -5.60 -49.54 -11.17
N GLN A 10 -5.81 -50.46 -10.21
CA GLN A 10 -7.12 -50.67 -9.59
C GLN A 10 -7.40 -49.69 -8.44
N PHE A 11 -6.37 -49.25 -7.70
CA PHE A 11 -6.51 -48.33 -6.57
C PHE A 11 -6.18 -46.86 -6.89
N GLY A 12 -5.51 -46.56 -8.00
CA GLY A 12 -5.14 -45.21 -8.42
C GLY A 12 -6.29 -44.20 -8.57
N PRO A 13 -7.43 -44.54 -9.21
CA PRO A 13 -8.54 -43.60 -9.36
C PRO A 13 -9.37 -43.41 -8.09
N GLN A 14 -9.27 -44.31 -7.10
CA GLN A 14 -10.00 -44.20 -5.82
C GLN A 14 -9.22 -43.37 -4.77
N LEU A 15 -7.91 -43.18 -4.96
CA LEU A 15 -7.09 -42.31 -4.11
C LEU A 15 -7.02 -40.85 -4.60
N GLY A 16 -7.72 -40.48 -5.67
CA GLY A 16 -7.85 -39.07 -6.09
C GLY A 16 -6.57 -38.40 -6.61
N LEU A 17 -5.50 -39.14 -6.92
CA LEU A 17 -4.30 -38.57 -7.54
C LEU A 17 -4.40 -38.62 -9.08
N ARG A 18 -5.15 -37.68 -9.65
CA ARG A 18 -4.98 -37.27 -11.05
C ARG A 18 -4.08 -36.01 -11.10
N PRO A 19 -2.94 -36.04 -11.81
CA PRO A 19 -2.13 -34.86 -12.07
C PRO A 19 -2.75 -34.09 -13.25
N GLY A 20 -3.47 -33.03 -12.93
CA GLY A 20 -4.08 -32.14 -13.92
C GLY A 20 -4.98 -31.14 -13.22
N GLN A 21 -4.69 -29.85 -13.43
CA GLN A 21 -5.29 -28.67 -12.79
C GLN A 21 -4.71 -28.33 -11.40
N GLN A 22 -3.54 -27.69 -11.41
CA GLN A 22 -3.19 -26.74 -10.35
C GLN A 22 -4.05 -25.48 -10.50
N GLY A 23 -5.35 -25.61 -10.23
CA GLY A 23 -6.17 -24.52 -9.73
C GLY A 23 -6.04 -24.53 -8.22
N GLN A 24 -4.93 -24.01 -7.67
CA GLN A 24 -4.82 -23.74 -6.24
C GLN A 24 -5.76 -22.58 -5.89
N ARG A 25 -7.05 -22.88 -5.72
CA ARG A 25 -7.98 -22.07 -4.93
C ARG A 25 -8.29 -22.86 -3.68
N GLY A 26 -7.37 -22.80 -2.72
CA GLY A 26 -7.60 -23.30 -1.38
C GLY A 26 -8.82 -22.60 -0.76
N PRO A 27 -9.73 -23.33 -0.09
CA PRO A 27 -10.85 -22.72 0.59
C PRO A 27 -10.35 -22.05 1.87
N GLY A 28 -10.39 -20.73 1.90
CA GLY A 28 -10.26 -19.94 3.12
C GLY A 28 -8.87 -19.37 3.38
N ARG A 29 -8.73 -18.07 3.10
CA ARG A 29 -8.47 -17.01 4.10
C ARG A 29 -8.07 -15.73 3.36
N GLY A 30 -8.94 -14.72 3.37
CA GLY A 30 -8.56 -13.34 3.04
C GLY A 30 -9.18 -12.71 1.79
N GLN A 31 -10.24 -13.25 1.21
CA GLN A 31 -11.03 -12.48 0.24
C GLN A 31 -11.89 -11.48 1.03
N ASP A 32 -11.56 -10.19 0.96
CA ASP A 32 -12.41 -9.12 1.50
C ASP A 32 -13.86 -9.35 1.01
N PRO A 33 -14.88 -9.33 1.89
CA PRO A 33 -16.29 -9.44 1.48
C PRO A 33 -16.72 -8.40 0.44
N PHE A 34 -15.99 -7.29 0.28
CA PHE A 34 -16.21 -6.32 -0.79
C PHE A 34 -15.44 -6.60 -2.09
N GLY A 35 -14.82 -7.78 -2.23
CA GLY A 35 -14.17 -8.20 -3.46
C GLY A 35 -12.94 -7.36 -3.84
N ARG A 36 -12.36 -6.60 -2.91
CA ARG A 36 -11.12 -5.87 -3.18
C ARG A 36 -10.00 -6.89 -3.37
N GLY A 37 -9.43 -6.92 -4.57
CA GLY A 37 -8.20 -7.66 -4.81
C GLY A 37 -7.10 -7.21 -3.84
N SER A 38 -6.18 -8.10 -3.51
CA SER A 38 -4.93 -7.79 -2.81
C SER A 38 -4.13 -6.80 -3.66
N GLY A 39 -4.46 -5.52 -3.54
CA GLY A 39 -4.14 -4.50 -4.52
C GLY A 39 -5.23 -3.43 -4.49
N GLY A 40 -5.47 -2.86 -3.31
CA GLY A 40 -6.35 -1.70 -3.15
C GLY A 40 -5.94 -0.63 -4.17
N ALA A 41 -6.94 -0.01 -4.79
CA ALA A 41 -6.88 0.89 -5.94
C ALA A 41 -6.12 2.22 -5.71
N PHE A 42 -4.98 2.17 -5.02
CA PHE A 42 -4.07 3.29 -4.82
C PHE A 42 -2.64 2.98 -5.28
N GLY A 43 -2.34 1.75 -5.74
CA GLY A 43 -0.95 1.33 -6.01
C GLY A 43 -0.64 0.79 -7.41
N SER A 44 -1.65 0.48 -8.24
CA SER A 44 -1.40 -0.23 -9.51
C SER A 44 -1.57 0.61 -10.78
N SER A 45 -1.85 1.91 -10.65
CA SER A 45 -2.09 2.78 -11.83
C SER A 45 -1.20 4.02 -11.89
N VAL A 46 -0.23 4.17 -10.97
CA VAL A 46 0.75 5.24 -11.10
C VAL A 46 1.99 4.64 -11.77
N ASP A 47 1.95 4.59 -13.10
CA ASP A 47 3.09 4.28 -13.98
C ASP A 47 4.12 5.44 -13.99
N GLY A 48 4.34 6.02 -12.81
CA GLY A 48 5.22 7.15 -12.57
C GLY A 48 5.80 6.97 -11.18
N ASP A 49 7.13 7.00 -11.09
CA ASP A 49 7.86 6.93 -9.83
C ASP A 49 7.44 8.10 -8.95
N VAL A 50 6.52 7.87 -8.01
CA VAL A 50 6.09 8.88 -7.04
C VAL A 50 7.06 8.83 -5.88
N ASP A 51 7.93 9.82 -5.82
CA ASP A 51 8.81 10.00 -4.67
C ASP A 51 7.98 10.43 -3.45
N VAL A 52 7.85 9.51 -2.51
CA VAL A 52 7.17 9.77 -1.23
C VAL A 52 8.21 10.26 -0.23
N PRO A 53 8.04 11.47 0.34
CA PRO A 53 9.00 12.00 1.29
C PRO A 53 9.22 11.09 2.50
N SER A 54 10.47 11.02 2.94
CA SER A 54 10.86 10.27 4.13
C SER A 54 10.23 10.84 5.40
N ARG A 55 10.22 10.04 6.48
CA ARG A 55 9.71 10.48 7.80
C ARG A 55 10.44 11.72 8.34
N MET A 56 11.73 11.84 8.05
CA MET A 56 12.54 12.97 8.49
C MET A 56 12.18 14.25 7.75
N GLU A 57 11.93 14.17 6.45
CA GLU A 57 11.47 15.30 5.63
C GLU A 57 10.08 15.76 6.06
N MET A 58 9.17 14.81 6.28
CA MET A 58 7.85 15.10 6.85
C MET A 58 7.92 15.80 8.21
N ARG A 59 8.85 15.40 9.08
CA ARG A 59 9.05 16.05 10.37
C ARG A 59 9.55 17.48 10.20
N ARG A 60 10.56 17.69 9.37
CA ARG A 60 11.12 19.02 9.07
C ARG A 60 10.09 19.95 8.46
N ALA A 61 9.26 19.45 7.54
CA ALA A 61 8.18 20.23 6.94
C ALA A 61 7.19 20.73 7.99
N ARG A 62 6.82 19.89 8.97
CA ARG A 62 5.96 20.30 10.09
C ARG A 62 6.63 21.34 10.97
N GLU A 63 7.90 21.13 11.35
CA GLU A 63 8.66 22.09 12.16
C GLU A 63 8.68 23.49 11.50
N ILE A 64 8.86 23.55 10.17
CA ILE A 64 8.83 24.81 9.42
C ILE A 64 7.42 25.44 9.46
N LEU A 65 6.37 24.66 9.19
CA LEU A 65 4.99 25.16 9.21
C LEU A 65 4.59 25.69 10.59
N ASP A 66 4.99 25.00 11.65
CA ASP A 66 4.70 25.39 13.02
C ASP A 66 5.38 26.72 13.37
N GLU A 67 6.65 26.89 12.96
CA GLU A 67 7.37 28.15 13.14
C GLU A 67 6.73 29.28 12.32
N LEU A 68 6.30 29.04 11.07
CA LEU A 68 5.59 30.04 10.27
C LEU A 68 4.27 30.47 10.94
N ARG A 69 3.48 29.53 11.46
CA ARG A 69 2.23 29.81 12.17
C ARG A 69 2.46 30.58 13.48
N LYS A 70 3.52 30.24 14.20
CA LYS A 70 3.92 31.00 15.40
C LYS A 70 4.25 32.44 15.02
N ARG A 71 5.06 32.64 13.98
CA ARG A 71 5.51 33.97 13.53
C ARG A 71 4.40 34.81 12.93
N SER A 72 3.39 34.22 12.29
CA SER A 72 2.25 34.99 11.77
C SER A 72 1.45 35.68 12.90
N GLY A 73 1.47 35.12 14.11
CA GLY A 73 0.87 35.72 15.30
C GLY A 73 1.68 36.84 15.97
N GLU A 74 2.94 37.02 15.60
CA GLU A 74 3.83 38.02 16.22
C GLU A 74 3.55 39.43 15.68
N ARG A 75 2.65 40.17 16.35
CA ARG A 75 2.18 41.51 15.92
C ARG A 75 3.28 42.56 15.78
N GLN A 76 4.36 42.44 16.54
CA GLN A 76 5.51 43.36 16.50
C GLN A 76 6.44 43.18 15.29
N ARG A 77 6.24 42.15 14.46
CA ARG A 77 7.03 41.98 13.24
C ARG A 77 6.73 43.08 12.22
N PRO A 78 7.72 43.45 11.38
CA PRO A 78 7.49 44.37 10.27
C PRO A 78 6.31 43.92 9.38
N PRO A 79 5.45 44.83 8.91
CA PRO A 79 4.28 44.48 8.09
C PRO A 79 4.64 43.62 6.87
N LEU A 80 5.73 43.99 6.18
CA LEU A 80 6.17 43.30 4.97
C LEU A 80 6.59 41.84 5.23
N GLU A 81 7.17 41.54 6.40
CA GLU A 81 7.46 40.16 6.80
C GLU A 81 6.20 39.38 7.12
N ARG A 82 5.25 39.99 7.83
CA ARG A 82 3.96 39.35 8.16
C ARG A 82 3.19 39.00 6.89
N ASP A 83 3.13 39.92 5.94
CA ASP A 83 2.50 39.69 4.64
C ASP A 83 3.21 38.57 3.84
N TYR A 84 4.53 38.46 3.96
CA TYR A 84 5.29 37.36 3.36
C TYR A 84 4.96 36.01 4.00
N ILE A 85 4.92 35.94 5.33
CA ILE A 85 4.57 34.72 6.07
C ILE A 85 3.13 34.29 5.75
N ASP A 86 2.19 35.23 5.69
CA ASP A 86 0.79 34.94 5.36
C ASP A 86 0.63 34.41 3.92
N ARG A 87 1.44 34.89 2.97
CA ARG A 87 1.46 34.33 1.60
C ARG A 87 1.99 32.90 1.59
N LEU A 88 3.06 32.62 2.33
CA LEU A 88 3.60 31.26 2.44
C LEU A 88 2.57 30.30 3.05
N LEU A 89 1.86 30.71 4.09
CA LEU A 89 0.81 29.91 4.73
C LEU A 89 -0.46 29.71 3.88
N LYS A 90 -0.69 30.54 2.86
CA LYS A 90 -1.83 30.39 1.94
C LYS A 90 -1.54 29.46 0.76
N GLN A 91 -0.27 29.38 0.37
CA GLN A 91 0.15 28.61 -0.81
C GLN A 91 0.25 27.10 -0.52
N PHE A 92 0.43 26.71 0.75
CA PHE A 92 0.68 25.36 1.20
C PHE A 92 -0.27 24.99 2.35
#